data_AF-A0A208ZT27-F1
#
_entry.id   AF-A0A208ZT27-F1
#
_cell.length_a   1.000
_cell.length_b   1.000
_cell.length_c   1.000
_cell.angle_alpha   90.00
_cell.angle_beta   90.00
_cell.angle_gamma   90.00
#
_symmetry.space_group_name_H-M   'P 1'
#
loop_
_entity.id
_entity.type
_entity.pdbx_description
1 polymer ?
#
loop_
_entity_poly.entity_id
_entity_poly.type
_entity_poly.pdbx_seq_one_letter_code
_entity_poly.pdbx_strand_id
1 'polypeptide(L)'
;MSFDMIIKNGTVVLENEALVTDIAIKDGKIAAIGSGLTGSRDVVDASGMVVAPGMIDAHSHMSEPGRTHWEGYETGTRAAAKGGITTMVEMPLNQLPATVDRATIEMKFSAAEGKLTIDAAQFGGLVSYNLDRLHELDEVGVVAFKCFVATCGDRSVSNDFRDVNDFEYFRGLQTLAKLDQLVAVHAENALICDELGREAKAAGKVTAHDYVASRPVFTEVEAIRRVLYLAKVAGCRLHICHISSPEGVAEVTRARQEGQQVTCESCPHYFVLDTDQFEEIGTLAKCSPPIRDAENQRGLWDKLFNGEIDCLVSDHSPCPPDMKAGNIMQAWGGIAGLQNCVDIMYDEAVQKRGLPLTTFAKLMATNAADIFGLKHKGRIAPGKDADLVFIQPNSSYTLQAEDLEYRHKVSPYIGRKINARVAKTILRGKVIYDIETGVSTSPTGKFILKHQQ
;
A
#
# COMPACT_ATOMS: atom_id res chain seq x y z
N MET A 1 10.68 -7.23 36.32
CA MET A 1 10.38 -6.04 35.50
C MET A 1 8.88 -6.01 35.27
N SER A 2 8.21 -4.85 35.39
CA SER A 2 6.78 -4.75 35.08
C SER A 2 6.60 -4.38 33.60
N PHE A 3 5.89 -5.22 32.87
CA PHE A 3 5.49 -4.94 31.49
C PHE A 3 4.34 -3.94 31.46
N ASP A 4 4.21 -3.19 30.37
CA ASP A 4 3.13 -2.22 30.20
C ASP A 4 1.85 -2.92 29.77
N MET A 5 1.94 -3.91 28.88
CA MET A 5 0.83 -4.73 28.39
C MET A 5 1.29 -6.16 28.15
N ILE A 6 0.40 -7.14 28.37
CA ILE A 6 0.62 -8.53 27.95
C ILE A 6 -0.58 -8.97 27.10
N ILE A 7 -0.30 -9.49 25.92
CA ILE A 7 -1.28 -10.12 25.03
C ILE A 7 -1.20 -11.63 25.25
N LYS A 8 -2.33 -12.29 25.51
CA LYS A 8 -2.38 -13.71 25.85
C LYS A 8 -3.25 -14.53 24.91
N ASN A 9 -2.94 -15.83 24.82
CA ASN A 9 -3.80 -16.86 24.21
C ASN A 9 -4.10 -16.71 22.71
N GLY A 10 -3.50 -15.74 22.02
CA GLY A 10 -3.67 -15.54 20.59
C GLY A 10 -2.81 -16.49 19.78
N THR A 11 -3.26 -16.83 18.56
CA THR A 11 -2.39 -17.48 17.57
C THR A 11 -1.46 -16.42 16.99
N VAL A 12 -0.27 -16.31 17.54
CA VAL A 12 0.73 -15.32 17.16
C VAL A 12 1.49 -15.78 15.92
N VAL A 13 1.54 -14.92 14.90
CA VAL A 13 2.27 -15.18 13.66
C VAL A 13 3.71 -14.68 13.81
N LEU A 14 4.61 -15.60 14.14
CA LEU A 14 6.06 -15.37 14.14
C LEU A 14 6.62 -15.52 12.71
N GLU A 15 7.92 -15.30 12.55
CA GLU A 15 8.59 -15.31 11.24
C GLU A 15 8.49 -16.66 10.50
N ASN A 16 8.55 -17.77 11.25
CA ASN A 16 8.62 -19.12 10.68
C ASN A 16 7.43 -20.01 11.04
N GLU A 17 6.61 -19.62 12.01
CA GLU A 17 5.48 -20.42 12.48
C GLU A 17 4.37 -19.54 13.06
N ALA A 18 3.17 -20.11 13.19
CA ALA A 18 2.06 -19.52 13.91
C ALA A 18 1.66 -20.46 15.06
N LEU A 19 1.70 -19.96 16.30
CA LEU A 19 1.42 -20.75 17.49
C LEU A 19 0.73 -19.92 18.57
N VAL A 20 0.08 -20.61 19.50
CA VAL A 20 -0.50 -19.97 20.69
C VAL A 20 0.61 -19.61 21.67
N THR A 21 0.85 -18.33 21.88
CA THR A 21 1.87 -17.81 22.82
C THR A 21 1.50 -16.41 23.30
N ASP A 22 2.12 -15.95 24.39
CA ASP A 22 1.92 -14.59 24.90
C ASP A 22 2.98 -13.63 24.31
N ILE A 23 2.64 -12.34 24.24
CA ILE A 23 3.54 -11.24 23.89
C ILE A 23 3.53 -10.24 25.06
N ALA A 24 4.72 -9.92 25.59
CA ALA A 24 4.88 -8.86 26.57
C ALA A 24 5.44 -7.59 25.92
N ILE A 25 4.83 -6.45 26.24
CA ILE A 25 5.16 -5.14 25.66
C ILE A 25 5.73 -4.23 26.75
N LYS A 26 6.80 -3.52 26.42
CA LYS A 26 7.43 -2.51 27.27
C LYS A 26 7.92 -1.33 26.43
N ASP A 27 7.59 -0.12 26.85
CA ASP A 27 8.02 1.14 26.23
C ASP A 27 7.73 1.17 24.71
N GLY A 28 6.57 0.62 24.34
CA GLY A 28 6.09 0.51 22.96
C GLY A 28 6.79 -0.52 22.09
N LYS A 29 7.65 -1.37 22.67
CA LYS A 29 8.35 -2.45 21.98
C LYS A 29 7.96 -3.82 22.52
N ILE A 30 8.11 -4.84 21.68
CA ILE A 30 7.97 -6.23 22.07
C ILE A 30 9.17 -6.59 22.96
N ALA A 31 8.93 -6.83 24.24
CA ALA A 31 9.97 -7.09 25.23
C ALA A 31 10.27 -8.59 25.36
N ALA A 32 9.23 -9.44 25.28
CA ALA A 32 9.37 -10.89 25.34
C ALA A 32 8.21 -11.58 24.62
N ILE A 33 8.46 -12.81 24.18
CA ILE A 33 7.47 -13.72 23.59
C ILE A 33 7.65 -15.06 24.29
N GLY A 34 6.56 -15.68 24.72
CA GLY A 34 6.59 -16.99 25.36
C GLY A 34 5.33 -17.31 26.13
N SER A 35 5.26 -18.49 26.71
CA SER A 35 4.11 -18.92 27.51
C SER A 35 4.18 -18.46 28.96
N GLY A 36 3.04 -18.09 29.55
CA GLY A 36 2.94 -17.84 30.99
C GLY A 36 3.55 -16.52 31.42
N LEU A 37 3.56 -15.52 30.53
CA LEU A 37 4.07 -14.19 30.86
C LEU A 37 3.16 -13.53 31.91
N THR A 38 3.78 -12.88 32.89
CA THR A 38 3.10 -12.21 34.01
C THR A 38 3.75 -10.84 34.27
N GLY A 39 3.13 -10.01 35.12
CA GLY A 39 3.73 -8.74 35.54
C GLY A 39 3.28 -7.50 34.78
N SER A 40 2.11 -7.54 34.13
CA SER A 40 1.35 -6.33 33.74
C SER A 40 -0.04 -6.34 34.38
N ARG A 41 -0.60 -5.16 34.64
CA ARG A 41 -2.02 -4.96 35.01
C ARG A 41 -2.92 -4.83 33.78
N ASP A 42 -2.35 -4.52 32.61
CA ASP A 42 -3.05 -4.43 31.34
C ASP A 42 -2.83 -5.74 30.57
N VAL A 43 -3.87 -6.57 30.51
CA VAL A 43 -3.84 -7.88 29.88
C VAL A 43 -4.93 -7.94 28.82
N VAL A 44 -4.51 -8.17 27.58
CA VAL A 44 -5.41 -8.34 26.43
C VAL A 44 -5.56 -9.83 26.15
N ASP A 45 -6.79 -10.34 26.24
CA ASP A 45 -7.11 -11.71 25.86
C ASP A 45 -7.35 -11.78 24.34
N ALA A 46 -6.51 -12.52 23.63
CA ALA A 46 -6.58 -12.75 22.20
C ALA A 46 -7.07 -14.18 21.86
N SER A 47 -7.71 -14.86 22.82
CA SER A 47 -8.24 -16.22 22.62
C SER A 47 -9.09 -16.32 21.36
N GLY A 48 -8.75 -17.28 20.49
CA GLY A 48 -9.46 -17.52 19.23
C GLY A 48 -9.18 -16.49 18.12
N MET A 49 -8.29 -15.52 18.35
CA MET A 49 -7.84 -14.54 17.36
C MET A 49 -6.46 -14.91 16.81
N VAL A 50 -6.19 -14.46 15.59
CA VAL A 50 -4.85 -14.40 15.02
C VAL A 50 -4.23 -13.06 15.38
N VAL A 51 -3.00 -13.07 15.89
CA VAL A 51 -2.21 -11.87 16.19
C VAL A 51 -1.05 -11.81 15.21
N ALA A 52 -1.13 -10.91 14.23
CA ALA A 52 -0.13 -10.73 13.19
C ALA A 52 0.60 -9.39 13.36
N PRO A 53 1.78 -9.19 12.74
CA PRO A 53 2.33 -7.85 12.59
C PRO A 53 1.29 -6.94 11.93
N GLY A 54 1.14 -5.71 12.42
CA GLY A 54 0.29 -4.73 11.75
C GLY A 54 0.74 -4.54 10.30
N MET A 55 -0.22 -4.39 9.38
CA MET A 55 0.08 -4.25 7.96
C MET A 55 0.97 -3.03 7.72
N ILE A 56 1.94 -3.19 6.82
CA ILE A 56 2.71 -2.09 6.25
C ILE A 56 2.18 -1.85 4.84
N ASP A 57 1.39 -0.81 4.68
CA ASP A 57 0.91 -0.42 3.36
C ASP A 57 1.95 0.44 2.64
N ALA A 58 2.70 -0.18 1.73
CA ALA A 58 3.76 0.49 0.98
C ALA A 58 3.28 1.38 -0.18
N HIS A 59 1.97 1.52 -0.39
CA HIS A 59 1.44 2.35 -1.46
C HIS A 59 0.08 2.96 -1.06
N SER A 60 0.10 4.15 -0.47
CA SER A 60 -1.11 4.93 -0.22
C SER A 60 -0.90 6.41 -0.47
N HIS A 61 -1.97 7.07 -0.90
CA HIS A 61 -1.96 8.48 -1.26
C HIS A 61 -2.76 9.27 -0.22
N MET A 62 -2.09 10.14 0.52
CA MET A 62 -2.75 11.21 1.27
C MET A 62 -2.69 12.48 0.43
N SER A 63 -3.80 13.22 0.38
CA SER A 63 -3.92 14.39 -0.49
C SER A 63 -3.72 15.70 0.28
N GLU A 64 -3.14 15.64 1.48
CA GLU A 64 -2.86 16.78 2.35
C GLU A 64 -1.36 17.04 2.40
N PRO A 65 -0.88 18.29 2.16
CA PRO A 65 -1.63 19.53 1.98
C PRO A 65 -2.26 19.72 0.58
N GLY A 66 -3.09 20.77 0.46
CA GLY A 66 -3.55 21.31 -0.83
C GLY A 66 -4.77 20.61 -1.45
N ARG A 67 -4.88 19.29 -1.37
CA ARG A 67 -6.04 18.51 -1.83
C ARG A 67 -6.72 17.76 -0.68
N THR A 68 -6.67 18.28 0.56
CA THR A 68 -7.22 17.65 1.78
C THR A 68 -8.70 17.25 1.69
N HIS A 69 -9.46 17.90 0.80
CA HIS A 69 -10.86 17.55 0.53
C HIS A 69 -11.03 16.23 -0.24
N TRP A 70 -9.98 15.68 -0.86
CA TRP A 70 -9.94 14.34 -1.43
C TRP A 70 -9.81 13.32 -0.31
N GLU A 71 -8.72 13.43 0.46
CA GLU A 71 -8.43 12.69 1.69
C GLU A 71 -7.31 13.41 2.45
N GLY A 72 -7.37 13.38 3.78
CA GLY A 72 -6.35 13.99 4.64
C GLY A 72 -5.80 12.99 5.65
N TYR A 73 -4.79 13.41 6.41
CA TYR A 73 -4.13 12.53 7.39
C TYR A 73 -5.10 12.01 8.44
N GLU A 74 -6.00 12.86 8.94
CA GLU A 74 -6.95 12.50 9.98
C GLU A 74 -7.82 11.31 9.56
N THR A 75 -8.54 11.43 8.45
CA THR A 75 -9.48 10.40 7.98
C THR A 75 -8.77 9.19 7.37
N GLY A 76 -7.71 9.41 6.58
CA GLY A 76 -6.93 8.34 5.97
C GLY A 76 -6.22 7.45 7.00
N THR A 77 -5.52 8.03 7.98
CA THR A 77 -4.80 7.23 8.99
C THR A 77 -5.75 6.56 9.99
N ARG A 78 -6.94 7.11 10.23
CA ARG A 78 -7.99 6.43 10.99
C ARG A 78 -8.54 5.21 10.24
N ALA A 79 -8.75 5.33 8.93
CA ALA A 79 -9.15 4.21 8.08
C ALA A 79 -8.07 3.12 8.05
N ALA A 80 -6.80 3.50 7.96
CA ALA A 80 -5.67 2.58 8.06
C ALA A 80 -5.68 1.82 9.40
N ALA A 81 -5.81 2.53 10.53
CA ALA A 81 -5.87 1.93 11.86
C ALA A 81 -7.03 0.92 11.98
N LYS A 82 -8.23 1.31 11.52
CA LYS A 82 -9.41 0.43 11.49
C LYS A 82 -9.21 -0.80 10.61
N GLY A 83 -8.45 -0.65 9.52
CA GLY A 83 -8.11 -1.72 8.59
C GLY A 83 -6.94 -2.61 9.02
N GLY A 84 -6.36 -2.40 10.21
CA GLY A 84 -5.24 -3.22 10.69
C GLY A 84 -3.87 -2.80 10.15
N ILE A 85 -3.77 -1.62 9.52
CA ILE A 85 -2.52 -1.01 9.09
C ILE A 85 -1.94 -0.21 10.26
N THR A 86 -0.66 -0.41 10.54
CA THR A 86 0.07 0.33 11.59
C THR A 86 1.18 1.20 11.02
N THR A 87 1.59 0.95 9.77
CA THR A 87 2.56 1.78 9.08
C THR A 87 2.13 1.94 7.62
N MET A 88 2.19 3.17 7.11
CA MET A 88 2.08 3.42 5.67
C MET A 88 3.42 3.92 5.12
N VAL A 89 3.67 3.70 3.84
CA VAL A 89 4.73 4.37 3.08
C VAL A 89 4.04 5.30 2.09
N GLU A 90 4.03 6.58 2.44
CA GLU A 90 3.21 7.59 1.79
C GLU A 90 3.78 8.00 0.45
N MET A 91 2.94 7.95 -0.59
CA MET A 91 3.27 8.37 -1.95
C MET A 91 3.54 9.88 -2.05
N PRO A 92 4.44 10.33 -2.95
CA PRO A 92 4.83 11.73 -3.03
C PRO A 92 3.88 12.60 -3.86
N LEU A 93 2.82 12.02 -4.43
CA LEU A 93 1.84 12.70 -5.30
C LEU A 93 0.46 12.85 -4.64
N ASN A 94 -0.52 13.31 -5.42
CA ASN A 94 -1.88 13.71 -5.04
C ASN A 94 -1.96 14.95 -4.15
N GLN A 95 -1.14 15.05 -3.10
CA GLN A 95 -0.97 16.29 -2.35
C GLN A 95 -0.41 17.42 -3.24
N LEU A 96 -0.71 18.67 -2.85
CA LEU A 96 -0.19 19.87 -3.49
C LEU A 96 0.46 20.78 -2.42
N PRO A 97 1.75 21.15 -2.58
CA PRO A 97 2.66 20.71 -3.65
C PRO A 97 3.06 19.23 -3.53
N ALA A 98 3.44 18.61 -4.65
CA ALA A 98 4.02 17.27 -4.66
C ALA A 98 5.33 17.22 -3.84
N THR A 99 5.62 16.09 -3.18
CA THR A 99 6.83 15.90 -2.37
C THR A 99 8.04 15.62 -3.26
N VAL A 100 8.76 16.67 -3.69
CA VAL A 100 9.84 16.57 -4.70
C VAL A 100 11.16 17.22 -4.27
N ASP A 101 11.20 17.85 -3.11
CA ASP A 101 12.37 18.51 -2.53
C ASP A 101 12.20 18.70 -1.00
N ARG A 102 13.20 19.27 -0.32
CA ARG A 102 13.14 19.49 1.13
C ARG A 102 11.99 20.40 1.55
N ALA A 103 11.75 21.49 0.81
CA ALA A 103 10.72 22.46 1.16
C ALA A 103 9.32 21.82 1.12
N THR A 104 9.04 21.03 0.09
CA THR A 104 7.74 20.36 -0.09
C THR A 104 7.47 19.30 0.96
N ILE A 105 8.47 18.51 1.37
CA ILE A 105 8.28 17.52 2.44
C ILE A 105 8.14 18.18 3.83
N GLU A 106 8.84 19.27 4.10
CA GLU A 106 8.71 20.02 5.36
C GLU A 106 7.32 20.66 5.50
N MET A 107 6.78 21.24 4.42
CA MET A 107 5.39 21.73 4.39
C MET A 107 4.39 20.62 4.72
N LYS A 108 4.62 19.41 4.21
CA LYS A 108 3.79 18.24 4.48
C LYS A 108 3.86 17.81 5.94
N PHE A 109 5.06 17.79 6.55
CA PHE A 109 5.20 17.49 7.97
C PHE A 109 4.46 18.49 8.85
N SER A 110 4.53 19.79 8.54
CA SER A 110 3.75 20.80 9.24
C SER A 110 2.24 20.60 9.07
N ALA A 111 1.78 20.21 7.88
CA ALA A 111 0.37 19.96 7.64
C ALA A 111 -0.17 18.74 8.41
N ALA A 112 0.67 17.73 8.67
CA ALA A 112 0.30 16.50 9.36
C ALA A 112 0.38 16.56 10.90
N GLU A 113 0.88 17.67 11.46
CA GLU A 113 1.11 17.81 12.90
C GLU A 113 -0.15 17.48 13.70
N GLY A 114 -0.05 16.52 14.61
CA GLY A 114 -1.17 16.09 15.46
C GLY A 114 -2.32 15.37 14.74
N LYS A 115 -2.12 14.87 13.50
CA LYS A 115 -3.19 14.18 12.73
C LYS A 115 -2.94 12.69 12.49
N LEU A 116 -1.70 12.22 12.66
CA LEU A 116 -1.32 10.84 12.36
C LEU A 116 -1.85 9.86 13.41
N THR A 117 -2.78 8.99 13.02
CA THR A 117 -3.24 7.87 13.87
C THR A 117 -2.26 6.68 13.82
N ILE A 118 -1.63 6.45 12.66
CA ILE A 118 -0.63 5.39 12.40
C ILE A 118 0.75 6.00 12.10
N ASP A 119 1.82 5.20 12.14
CA ASP A 119 3.14 5.69 11.72
C ASP A 119 3.23 5.79 10.17
N ALA A 120 4.05 6.71 9.66
CA ALA A 120 4.15 6.98 8.22
C ALA A 120 5.62 7.13 7.76
N ALA A 121 6.13 6.16 7.01
CA ALA A 121 7.34 6.33 6.20
C ALA A 121 7.02 7.11 4.91
N GLN A 122 8.04 7.60 4.22
CA GLN A 122 7.87 8.64 3.20
C GLN A 122 8.58 8.26 1.89
N PHE A 123 7.87 8.36 0.77
CA PHE A 123 8.50 8.44 -0.54
C PHE A 123 8.89 9.88 -0.89
N GLY A 124 9.96 10.01 -1.66
CA GLY A 124 10.26 11.18 -2.47
C GLY A 124 9.76 11.03 -3.91
N GLY A 125 9.52 12.13 -4.61
CA GLY A 125 9.21 12.11 -6.05
C GLY A 125 10.47 12.18 -6.90
N LEU A 126 10.57 11.34 -7.94
CA LEU A 126 11.45 11.54 -9.07
C LEU A 126 10.60 12.07 -10.24
N VAL A 127 10.81 13.34 -10.60
CA VAL A 127 10.04 14.06 -11.61
C VAL A 127 10.97 14.79 -12.58
N SER A 128 10.44 15.21 -13.73
CA SER A 128 11.24 15.82 -14.81
C SER A 128 12.05 17.07 -14.39
N TYR A 129 11.63 17.76 -13.32
CA TYR A 129 12.15 19.05 -12.91
C TYR A 129 12.92 19.04 -11.58
N ASN A 130 13.28 17.88 -11.03
CA ASN A 130 14.00 17.79 -9.74
C ASN A 130 15.24 16.89 -9.73
N LEU A 131 15.79 16.53 -10.91
CA LEU A 131 16.93 15.62 -11.02
C LEU A 131 18.17 16.09 -10.23
N ASP A 132 18.31 17.40 -10.03
CA ASP A 132 19.38 18.04 -9.26
C ASP A 132 19.12 18.08 -7.75
N ARG A 133 17.89 17.80 -7.30
CA ARG A 133 17.43 17.96 -5.90
C ARG A 133 17.08 16.67 -5.19
N LEU A 134 17.24 15.51 -5.84
CA LEU A 134 16.96 14.19 -5.23
C LEU A 134 17.73 13.96 -3.93
N HIS A 135 18.95 14.50 -3.82
CA HIS A 135 19.78 14.42 -2.61
C HIS A 135 19.13 15.07 -1.39
N GLU A 136 18.34 16.14 -1.59
CA GLU A 136 17.68 16.83 -0.48
C GLU A 136 16.69 15.92 0.26
N LEU A 137 15.92 15.13 -0.50
CA LEU A 137 14.95 14.19 0.07
C LEU A 137 15.62 12.97 0.68
N ASP A 138 16.74 12.51 0.12
CA ASP A 138 17.57 11.47 0.74
C ASP A 138 18.11 11.94 2.10
N GLU A 139 18.61 13.16 2.20
CA GLU A 139 19.07 13.76 3.46
C GLU A 139 17.94 13.90 4.50
N VAL A 140 16.72 14.23 4.08
CA VAL A 140 15.54 14.22 4.97
C VAL A 140 15.26 12.80 5.47
N GLY A 141 15.54 11.78 4.67
CA GLY A 141 15.39 10.38 5.03
C GLY A 141 14.16 9.71 4.44
N VAL A 142 13.77 10.07 3.21
CA VAL A 142 12.79 9.25 2.46
C VAL A 142 13.32 7.83 2.26
N VAL A 143 12.42 6.85 2.25
CA VAL A 143 12.79 5.43 2.16
C VAL A 143 12.93 4.92 0.73
N ALA A 144 12.36 5.64 -0.23
CA ALA A 144 12.40 5.35 -1.65
C ALA A 144 11.91 6.56 -2.48
N PHE A 145 12.06 6.49 -3.80
CA PHE A 145 11.54 7.49 -4.74
C PHE A 145 10.50 6.89 -5.69
N LYS A 146 9.33 7.52 -5.84
CA LYS A 146 8.32 7.12 -6.83
C LYS A 146 8.52 7.91 -8.12
N CYS A 147 8.32 7.27 -9.28
CA CYS A 147 8.10 7.97 -10.54
C CYS A 147 7.04 7.27 -11.41
N PHE A 148 6.65 7.95 -12.48
CA PHE A 148 5.81 7.42 -13.54
C PHE A 148 6.57 7.49 -14.85
N VAL A 149 6.62 6.37 -15.57
CA VAL A 149 6.88 6.35 -17.02
C VAL A 149 5.56 6.32 -17.80
N ALA A 150 4.48 6.75 -17.14
CA ALA A 150 3.13 6.86 -17.64
C ALA A 150 2.54 8.24 -17.30
N THR A 151 1.40 8.59 -17.89
CA THR A 151 0.70 9.86 -17.66
C THR A 151 0.24 9.95 -16.21
N CYS A 152 0.63 11.02 -15.52
CA CYS A 152 0.24 11.31 -14.14
C CYS A 152 0.12 12.82 -13.91
N GLY A 153 -0.59 13.18 -12.83
CA GLY A 153 -0.81 14.56 -12.43
C GLY A 153 -1.60 15.38 -13.46
N ASP A 154 -1.90 16.63 -13.11
CA ASP A 154 -2.48 17.60 -14.03
C ASP A 154 -1.44 18.64 -14.43
N ARG A 155 -1.02 18.63 -15.70
CA ARG A 155 -0.01 19.56 -16.22
C ARG A 155 -0.45 21.03 -16.16
N SER A 156 -1.75 21.31 -16.00
CA SER A 156 -2.28 22.66 -15.80
C SER A 156 -2.17 23.16 -14.36
N VAL A 157 -1.89 22.27 -13.40
CA VAL A 157 -1.74 22.59 -11.99
C VAL A 157 -0.25 22.80 -11.65
N SER A 158 0.05 23.96 -11.07
CA SER A 158 1.41 24.27 -10.62
C SER A 158 1.82 23.35 -9.46
N ASN A 159 3.06 22.88 -9.47
CA ASN A 159 3.65 21.98 -8.47
C ASN A 159 2.95 20.62 -8.30
N ASP A 160 2.13 20.20 -9.28
CA ASP A 160 1.63 18.83 -9.32
C ASP A 160 2.74 17.86 -9.78
N PHE A 161 2.53 16.56 -9.52
CA PHE A 161 3.47 15.51 -9.90
C PHE A 161 3.60 15.40 -11.42
N ARG A 162 4.81 15.11 -11.93
CA ARG A 162 5.05 14.93 -13.37
C ARG A 162 5.77 13.62 -13.67
N ASP A 163 5.42 13.07 -14.82
CA ASP A 163 6.07 11.94 -15.43
C ASP A 163 7.52 12.26 -15.83
N VAL A 164 8.31 11.22 -16.06
CA VAL A 164 9.67 11.31 -16.58
C VAL A 164 9.76 10.62 -17.93
N ASN A 165 10.50 11.22 -18.86
CA ASN A 165 10.91 10.52 -20.08
C ASN A 165 12.06 9.54 -19.80
N ASP A 166 12.44 8.72 -20.78
CA ASP A 166 13.49 7.69 -20.61
C ASP A 166 14.85 8.27 -20.19
N PHE A 167 15.20 9.46 -20.70
CA PHE A 167 16.45 10.13 -20.33
C PHE A 167 16.41 10.62 -18.87
N GLU A 168 15.33 11.31 -18.49
CA GLU A 168 15.13 11.80 -17.12
C GLU A 168 15.07 10.65 -16.11
N TYR A 169 14.37 9.56 -16.45
CA TYR A 169 14.33 8.33 -15.67
C TYR A 169 15.74 7.75 -15.50
N PHE A 170 16.47 7.56 -16.60
CA PHE A 170 17.83 7.01 -16.55
C PHE A 170 18.80 7.89 -15.74
N ARG A 171 18.73 9.21 -15.89
CA ARG A 171 19.55 10.15 -15.11
C ARG A 171 19.17 10.16 -13.64
N GLY A 172 17.88 10.11 -13.33
CA GLY A 172 17.37 9.95 -11.97
C GLY A 172 17.87 8.67 -11.32
N LEU A 173 17.77 7.52 -12.01
CA LEU A 173 18.30 6.24 -11.55
C LEU A 173 19.80 6.29 -11.26
N GLN A 174 20.60 6.94 -12.13
CA GLN A 174 22.04 7.08 -11.90
C GLN A 174 22.37 7.91 -10.65
N THR A 175 21.56 8.92 -10.34
CA THR A 175 21.71 9.70 -9.10
C THR A 175 21.28 8.87 -7.90
N LEU A 176 20.13 8.22 -7.95
CA LEU A 176 19.58 7.45 -6.83
C LEU A 176 20.39 6.19 -6.52
N ALA A 177 21.03 5.57 -7.51
CA ALA A 177 21.99 4.50 -7.30
C ALA A 177 23.19 4.94 -6.45
N LYS A 178 23.70 6.18 -6.64
CA LYS A 178 24.80 6.73 -5.83
C LYS A 178 24.39 7.04 -4.40
N LEU A 179 23.10 7.33 -4.19
CA LEU A 179 22.51 7.59 -2.87
C LEU A 179 22.05 6.29 -2.18
N ASP A 180 22.23 5.12 -2.81
CA ASP A 180 21.67 3.83 -2.36
C ASP A 180 20.16 3.93 -2.04
N GLN A 181 19.43 4.53 -2.98
CA GLN A 181 17.99 4.68 -2.94
C GLN A 181 17.30 3.71 -3.89
N LEU A 182 16.09 3.31 -3.51
CA LEU A 182 15.22 2.46 -4.31
C LEU A 182 14.26 3.33 -5.11
N VAL A 183 14.00 2.96 -6.37
CA VAL A 183 12.98 3.60 -7.20
C VAL A 183 11.76 2.69 -7.34
N ALA A 184 10.59 3.19 -6.98
CA ALA A 184 9.29 2.58 -7.21
C ALA A 184 8.66 3.18 -8.48
N VAL A 185 8.15 2.35 -9.39
CA VAL A 185 7.71 2.83 -10.72
C VAL A 185 6.30 2.36 -11.04
N HIS A 186 5.44 3.30 -11.46
CA HIS A 186 4.23 2.94 -12.21
C HIS A 186 4.64 2.69 -13.67
N ALA A 187 4.39 1.48 -14.16
CA ALA A 187 4.86 1.01 -15.45
C ALA A 187 3.69 0.61 -16.39
N GLU A 188 3.15 1.60 -17.10
CA GLU A 188 2.29 1.40 -18.28
C GLU A 188 2.81 2.30 -19.42
N ASN A 189 2.75 1.83 -20.66
CA ASN A 189 3.04 2.68 -21.81
C ASN A 189 1.91 3.71 -22.01
N ALA A 190 2.09 4.89 -21.43
CA ALA A 190 1.05 5.92 -21.44
C ALA A 190 0.66 6.40 -22.83
N LEU A 191 1.62 6.55 -23.74
CA LEU A 191 1.30 6.99 -25.10
C LEU A 191 0.27 6.05 -25.73
N ILE A 192 0.51 4.73 -25.66
CA ILE A 192 -0.40 3.74 -26.23
C ILE A 192 -1.74 3.71 -25.48
N CYS A 193 -1.71 3.67 -24.14
CA CYS A 193 -2.93 3.68 -23.33
C CYS A 193 -3.80 4.92 -23.59
N ASP A 194 -3.20 6.11 -23.71
CA ASP A 194 -3.90 7.37 -23.90
C ASP A 194 -4.45 7.51 -25.33
N GLU A 195 -3.74 7.01 -26.34
CA GLU A 195 -4.22 6.96 -27.73
C GLU A 195 -5.38 5.97 -27.88
N LEU A 196 -5.25 4.74 -27.37
CA LEU A 196 -6.34 3.75 -27.37
C LEU A 196 -7.55 4.26 -26.58
N GLY A 197 -7.31 4.95 -25.46
CA GLY A 197 -8.37 5.56 -24.68
C GLY A 197 -9.09 6.68 -25.44
N ARG A 198 -8.38 7.47 -26.23
CA ARG A 198 -8.97 8.49 -27.12
C ARG A 198 -9.74 7.86 -28.27
N GLU A 199 -9.22 6.81 -28.88
CA GLU A 199 -9.88 6.07 -29.95
C GLU A 199 -11.21 5.47 -29.46
N ALA A 200 -11.19 4.81 -28.30
CA ALA A 200 -12.39 4.25 -27.68
C ALA A 200 -13.44 5.34 -27.40
N LYS A 201 -13.04 6.48 -26.79
CA LYS A 201 -13.93 7.63 -26.57
C LYS A 201 -14.54 8.15 -27.87
N ALA A 202 -13.74 8.33 -28.92
CA ALA A 202 -14.21 8.82 -30.22
C ALA A 202 -15.20 7.84 -30.89
N ALA A 203 -15.03 6.54 -30.63
CA ALA A 203 -15.93 5.48 -31.11
C ALA A 203 -17.17 5.26 -30.22
N GLY A 204 -17.35 6.04 -29.13
CA GLY A 204 -18.45 5.85 -28.18
C GLY A 204 -18.31 4.60 -27.29
N LYS A 205 -17.12 3.99 -27.26
CA LYS A 205 -16.75 2.83 -26.43
C LYS A 205 -16.33 3.32 -25.04
N VAL A 206 -17.25 3.23 -24.09
CA VAL A 206 -17.09 3.86 -22.76
C VAL A 206 -17.45 2.94 -21.58
N THR A 207 -17.55 1.63 -21.83
CA THR A 207 -17.79 0.61 -20.78
C THR A 207 -16.52 0.34 -19.97
N ALA A 208 -16.64 -0.45 -18.90
CA ALA A 208 -15.48 -0.93 -18.15
C ALA A 208 -14.63 -1.87 -19.01
N HIS A 209 -15.24 -2.80 -19.75
CA HIS A 209 -14.52 -3.64 -20.71
C HIS A 209 -13.74 -2.83 -21.76
N ASP A 210 -14.33 -1.74 -22.28
CA ASP A 210 -13.65 -0.85 -23.23
C ASP A 210 -12.44 -0.14 -22.57
N TYR A 211 -12.58 0.29 -21.31
CA TYR A 211 -11.47 0.87 -20.55
C TYR A 211 -10.33 -0.13 -20.36
N VAL A 212 -10.63 -1.37 -19.97
CA VAL A 212 -9.63 -2.44 -19.84
C VAL A 212 -8.95 -2.72 -21.20
N ALA A 213 -9.73 -2.79 -22.29
CA ALA A 213 -9.22 -3.00 -23.64
C ALA A 213 -8.34 -1.84 -24.15
N SER A 214 -8.57 -0.61 -23.68
CA SER A 214 -7.71 0.55 -23.96
C SER A 214 -6.37 0.51 -23.24
N ARG A 215 -6.22 -0.39 -22.27
CA ARG A 215 -5.00 -0.60 -21.45
C ARG A 215 -4.58 -2.07 -21.50
N PRO A 216 -4.33 -2.64 -22.68
CA PRO A 216 -4.08 -4.07 -22.83
C PRO A 216 -2.79 -4.50 -22.12
N VAL A 217 -2.68 -5.78 -21.74
CA VAL A 217 -1.55 -6.31 -20.94
C VAL A 217 -0.17 -5.92 -21.51
N PHE A 218 -0.02 -5.86 -22.83
CA PHE A 218 1.26 -5.54 -23.45
C PHE A 218 1.78 -4.13 -23.09
N THR A 219 0.92 -3.16 -22.73
CA THR A 219 1.37 -1.81 -22.35
C THR A 219 2.02 -1.81 -20.96
N GLU A 220 1.56 -2.66 -20.04
CA GLU A 220 2.21 -2.90 -18.75
C GLU A 220 3.53 -3.65 -18.97
N VAL A 221 3.51 -4.74 -19.75
CA VAL A 221 4.69 -5.58 -20.03
C VAL A 221 5.82 -4.79 -20.73
N GLU A 222 5.51 -3.98 -21.74
CA GLU A 222 6.51 -3.13 -22.42
C GLU A 222 7.18 -2.18 -21.43
N ALA A 223 6.39 -1.47 -20.64
CA ALA A 223 6.90 -0.50 -19.69
C ALA A 223 7.76 -1.18 -18.63
N ILE A 224 7.32 -2.33 -18.07
CA ILE A 224 8.10 -3.12 -17.12
C ILE A 224 9.44 -3.52 -17.73
N ARG A 225 9.47 -4.06 -18.96
CA ARG A 225 10.72 -4.46 -19.64
C ARG A 225 11.68 -3.27 -19.83
N ARG A 226 11.14 -2.12 -20.24
CA ARG A 226 11.93 -0.89 -20.44
C ARG A 226 12.53 -0.39 -19.12
N VAL A 227 11.74 -0.29 -18.05
CA VAL A 227 12.23 0.21 -16.75
C VAL A 227 13.21 -0.76 -16.10
N LEU A 228 12.97 -2.07 -16.22
CA LEU A 228 13.92 -3.11 -15.79
C LEU A 228 15.28 -2.92 -16.46
N TYR A 229 15.30 -2.77 -17.79
CA TYR A 229 16.54 -2.62 -18.53
C TYR A 229 17.30 -1.35 -18.16
N LEU A 230 16.62 -0.21 -18.11
CA LEU A 230 17.23 1.07 -17.76
C LEU A 230 17.77 1.08 -16.32
N ALA A 231 17.03 0.51 -15.37
CA ALA A 231 17.49 0.36 -13.97
C ALA A 231 18.70 -0.57 -13.85
N LYS A 232 18.74 -1.67 -14.63
CA LYS A 232 19.88 -2.59 -14.69
C LYS A 232 21.14 -1.87 -15.17
N VAL A 233 21.04 -1.08 -16.25
CA VAL A 233 22.17 -0.31 -16.79
C VAL A 233 22.62 0.80 -15.84
N ALA A 234 21.68 1.45 -15.14
CA ALA A 234 21.99 2.49 -14.16
C ALA A 234 22.54 1.95 -12.84
N GLY A 235 22.36 0.64 -12.55
CA GLY A 235 22.76 0.02 -11.30
C GLY A 235 21.88 0.41 -10.11
N CYS A 236 20.61 0.77 -10.35
CA CYS A 236 19.69 1.23 -9.31
C CYS A 236 18.73 0.11 -8.88
N ARG A 237 18.41 0.04 -7.58
CA ARG A 237 17.39 -0.86 -7.04
C ARG A 237 16.00 -0.42 -7.50
N LEU A 238 15.16 -1.38 -7.87
CA LEU A 238 13.86 -1.12 -8.49
C LEU A 238 12.73 -1.85 -7.75
N HIS A 239 11.59 -1.20 -7.66
CA HIS A 239 10.33 -1.78 -7.22
C HIS A 239 9.26 -1.48 -8.26
N ILE A 240 8.59 -2.51 -8.79
CA ILE A 240 7.48 -2.32 -9.74
C ILE A 240 6.17 -2.21 -8.95
N CYS A 241 5.50 -1.06 -9.07
CA CYS A 241 4.23 -0.84 -8.40
C CYS A 241 3.08 -1.63 -9.03
N HIS A 242 2.10 -1.98 -8.20
CA HIS A 242 0.73 -2.41 -8.54
C HIS A 242 0.61 -3.24 -9.84
N ILE A 243 1.37 -4.34 -9.96
CA ILE A 243 1.30 -5.19 -11.15
C ILE A 243 -0.10 -5.80 -11.28
N SER A 244 -0.71 -5.64 -12.46
CA SER A 244 -2.08 -6.13 -12.74
C SER A 244 -2.13 -7.40 -13.57
N SER A 245 -0.99 -7.94 -14.02
CA SER A 245 -0.96 -9.13 -14.87
C SER A 245 0.11 -10.15 -14.48
N PRO A 246 -0.14 -11.46 -14.64
CA PRO A 246 0.87 -12.49 -14.43
C PRO A 246 2.04 -12.37 -15.43
N GLU A 247 1.82 -11.82 -16.62
CA GLU A 247 2.88 -11.50 -17.59
C GLU A 247 3.82 -10.41 -17.06
N GLY A 248 3.30 -9.36 -16.42
CA GLY A 248 4.09 -8.35 -15.74
C GLY A 248 4.95 -8.95 -14.62
N VAL A 249 4.37 -9.83 -13.79
CA VAL A 249 5.11 -10.55 -12.75
C VAL A 249 6.19 -11.46 -13.34
N ALA A 250 5.93 -12.10 -14.47
CA ALA A 250 6.89 -12.96 -15.15
C ALA A 250 8.15 -12.19 -15.60
N GLU A 251 8.00 -10.94 -16.06
CA GLU A 251 9.15 -10.10 -16.41
C GLU A 251 10.01 -9.73 -15.21
N VAL A 252 9.38 -9.40 -14.07
CA VAL A 252 10.10 -9.15 -12.82
C VAL A 252 10.83 -10.40 -12.35
N THR A 253 10.16 -11.55 -12.39
CA THR A 253 10.72 -12.84 -12.00
C THR A 253 11.93 -13.21 -12.86
N ARG A 254 11.84 -13.03 -14.18
CA ARG A 254 12.97 -13.22 -15.11
C ARG A 254 14.15 -12.34 -14.72
N ALA A 255 13.90 -11.05 -14.48
CA ALA A 255 14.96 -10.11 -14.10
C ALA A 255 15.62 -10.48 -12.76
N ARG A 256 14.86 -10.91 -11.76
CA ARG A 256 15.41 -11.42 -10.49
C ARG A 256 16.29 -12.65 -10.69
N GLN A 257 15.86 -13.60 -11.53
CA GLN A 257 16.63 -14.80 -11.86
C GLN A 257 17.96 -14.48 -12.57
N GLU A 258 18.03 -13.34 -13.28
CA GLU A 258 19.25 -12.79 -13.88
C GLU A 258 20.13 -12.03 -12.87
N GLY A 259 19.77 -12.02 -11.58
CA GLY A 259 20.50 -11.34 -10.51
C GLY A 259 20.20 -9.84 -10.38
N GLN A 260 19.20 -9.31 -11.06
CA GLN A 260 18.79 -7.93 -10.90
C GLN A 260 18.11 -7.72 -9.54
N GLN A 261 18.46 -6.62 -8.86
CA GLN A 261 17.81 -6.19 -7.61
C GLN A 261 16.47 -5.52 -7.91
N VAL A 262 15.43 -6.33 -8.10
CA VAL A 262 14.07 -5.86 -8.36
C VAL A 262 13.03 -6.59 -7.51
N THR A 263 12.09 -5.84 -6.95
CA THR A 263 10.89 -6.35 -6.28
C THR A 263 9.63 -5.84 -6.97
N CYS A 264 8.47 -6.37 -6.62
CA CYS A 264 7.18 -5.89 -7.09
C CYS A 264 6.09 -6.07 -6.03
N GLU A 265 5.08 -5.21 -6.13
CA GLU A 265 3.86 -5.29 -5.35
C GLU A 265 2.65 -5.53 -6.27
N SER A 266 1.55 -5.94 -5.66
CA SER A 266 0.22 -5.90 -6.26
C SER A 266 -0.80 -5.51 -5.19
N CYS A 267 -2.07 -5.39 -5.58
CA CYS A 267 -3.11 -4.81 -4.74
C CYS A 267 -4.30 -5.75 -4.61
N PRO A 268 -5.02 -5.77 -3.47
CA PRO A 268 -6.17 -6.66 -3.28
C PRO A 268 -7.20 -6.63 -4.41
N HIS A 269 -7.45 -5.47 -5.01
CA HIS A 269 -8.42 -5.34 -6.11
C HIS A 269 -8.09 -6.19 -7.33
N TYR A 270 -6.81 -6.49 -7.62
CA TYR A 270 -6.45 -7.39 -8.72
C TYR A 270 -6.67 -8.87 -8.40
N PHE A 271 -6.87 -9.22 -7.12
CA PHE A 271 -7.08 -10.60 -6.66
C PHE A 271 -8.56 -10.91 -6.37
N VAL A 272 -9.37 -9.89 -6.12
CA VAL A 272 -10.72 -10.04 -5.55
C VAL A 272 -11.83 -9.40 -6.37
N LEU A 273 -11.44 -8.67 -7.41
CA LEU A 273 -12.31 -8.13 -8.45
C LEU A 273 -11.81 -8.57 -9.82
N ASP A 274 -12.73 -8.77 -10.76
CA ASP A 274 -12.45 -8.94 -12.19
C ASP A 274 -13.17 -7.85 -13.02
N THR A 275 -12.96 -7.85 -14.34
CA THR A 275 -13.57 -6.86 -15.24
C THR A 275 -15.10 -6.90 -15.22
N ASP A 276 -15.74 -8.06 -15.07
CA ASP A 276 -17.20 -8.17 -15.05
C ASP A 276 -17.74 -7.50 -13.77
N GLN A 277 -17.11 -7.76 -12.62
CA GLN A 277 -17.45 -7.10 -11.36
C GLN A 277 -17.15 -5.60 -11.40
N PHE A 278 -16.09 -5.17 -12.08
CA PHE A 278 -15.82 -3.76 -12.32
C PHE A 278 -16.93 -3.11 -13.17
N GLU A 279 -17.43 -3.76 -14.22
CA GLU A 279 -18.58 -3.26 -15.00
C GLU A 279 -19.82 -3.06 -14.11
N GLU A 280 -20.11 -4.00 -13.21
CA GLU A 280 -21.23 -3.90 -12.28
C GLU A 280 -21.06 -2.78 -11.23
N ILE A 281 -19.85 -2.65 -10.66
CA ILE A 281 -19.54 -1.63 -9.64
C ILE A 281 -19.44 -0.22 -10.26
N GLY A 282 -18.98 -0.13 -11.51
CA GLY A 282 -18.78 1.11 -12.23
C GLY A 282 -17.53 1.88 -11.78
N THR A 283 -17.63 3.21 -11.80
CA THR A 283 -16.47 4.13 -11.70
C THR A 283 -15.67 4.02 -10.38
N LEU A 284 -16.26 3.46 -9.33
CA LEU A 284 -15.57 3.21 -8.05
C LEU A 284 -14.51 2.11 -8.14
N ALA A 285 -14.61 1.19 -9.10
CA ALA A 285 -13.62 0.14 -9.36
C ALA A 285 -12.65 0.48 -10.50
N LYS A 286 -12.75 1.68 -11.09
CA LYS A 286 -11.78 2.17 -12.08
C LYS A 286 -10.45 2.49 -11.39
N CYS A 287 -9.35 1.85 -11.83
CA CYS A 287 -7.97 2.14 -11.45
C CYS A 287 -7.00 1.97 -12.63
N SER A 288 -5.75 2.41 -12.47
CA SER A 288 -4.65 2.23 -13.43
C SER A 288 -3.46 1.61 -12.70
N PRO A 289 -2.93 0.44 -13.13
CA PRO A 289 -3.43 -0.42 -14.22
C PRO A 289 -4.86 -0.95 -14.01
N PRO A 290 -5.56 -1.42 -15.06
CA PRO A 290 -6.96 -1.83 -14.94
C PRO A 290 -7.14 -3.19 -14.26
N ILE A 291 -8.28 -3.40 -13.60
CA ILE A 291 -8.74 -4.72 -13.14
C ILE A 291 -9.01 -5.62 -14.35
N ARG A 292 -8.29 -6.74 -14.44
CA ARG A 292 -8.32 -7.69 -15.56
C ARG A 292 -9.43 -8.72 -15.40
N ASP A 293 -9.60 -9.57 -16.40
CA ASP A 293 -10.58 -10.66 -16.38
C ASP A 293 -10.24 -11.73 -15.32
N ALA A 294 -11.19 -12.64 -15.11
CA ALA A 294 -11.05 -13.72 -14.13
C ALA A 294 -9.91 -14.71 -14.48
N GLU A 295 -9.49 -14.81 -15.75
CA GLU A 295 -8.36 -15.67 -16.13
C GLU A 295 -7.03 -15.07 -15.69
N ASN A 296 -6.85 -13.78 -15.92
CA ASN A 296 -5.73 -13.03 -15.40
C ASN A 296 -5.68 -13.06 -13.87
N GLN A 297 -6.83 -12.88 -13.20
CA GLN A 297 -6.93 -12.98 -11.74
C GLN A 297 -6.45 -14.35 -11.23
N ARG A 298 -6.82 -15.46 -11.90
CA ARG A 298 -6.30 -16.80 -11.55
C ARG A 298 -4.78 -16.87 -11.68
N GLY A 299 -4.23 -16.33 -12.77
CA GLY A 299 -2.78 -16.26 -12.97
C GLY A 299 -2.07 -15.45 -11.89
N LEU A 300 -2.64 -14.32 -11.44
CA LEU A 300 -2.08 -13.54 -10.33
C LEU A 300 -2.09 -14.32 -9.02
N TRP A 301 -3.16 -15.07 -8.72
CA TRP A 301 -3.18 -15.95 -7.54
C TRP A 301 -2.05 -16.99 -7.60
N ASP A 302 -1.82 -17.63 -8.74
CA ASP A 302 -0.70 -18.57 -8.90
C ASP A 302 0.65 -17.88 -8.62
N LYS A 303 0.84 -16.67 -9.15
CA LYS A 303 2.05 -15.85 -8.89
C LYS A 303 2.24 -15.51 -7.41
N LEU A 304 1.16 -15.17 -6.71
CA LEU A 304 1.21 -14.88 -5.28
C LEU A 304 1.57 -16.12 -4.45
N PHE A 305 0.95 -17.26 -4.74
CA PHE A 305 1.25 -18.53 -4.02
C PHE A 305 2.65 -19.06 -4.31
N ASN A 306 3.22 -18.77 -5.49
CA ASN A 306 4.59 -19.12 -5.84
C ASN A 306 5.64 -18.17 -5.22
N GLY A 307 5.23 -17.13 -4.49
CA GLY A 307 6.14 -16.16 -3.89
C GLY A 307 6.82 -15.25 -4.92
N GLU A 308 6.20 -15.05 -6.09
CA GLU A 308 6.73 -14.18 -7.15
C GLU A 308 6.37 -12.69 -6.92
N ILE A 309 5.39 -12.41 -6.06
CA ILE A 309 4.97 -11.06 -5.65
C ILE A 309 5.46 -10.80 -4.23
N ASP A 310 6.18 -9.70 -4.01
CA ASP A 310 6.86 -9.47 -2.74
C ASP A 310 5.92 -8.93 -1.65
N CYS A 311 5.03 -8.00 -1.98
CA CYS A 311 4.09 -7.44 -0.99
C CYS A 311 2.73 -7.07 -1.59
N LEU A 312 1.74 -6.99 -0.72
CA LEU A 312 0.40 -6.50 -1.02
C LEU A 312 0.22 -5.11 -0.43
N VAL A 313 -0.28 -4.18 -1.25
CA VAL A 313 -0.47 -2.77 -0.89
C VAL A 313 -1.87 -2.31 -1.29
N SER A 314 -2.34 -1.20 -0.72
CA SER A 314 -3.70 -0.72 -1.00
C SER A 314 -3.83 -0.04 -2.36
N ASP A 315 -2.81 0.71 -2.77
CA ASP A 315 -2.92 1.80 -3.76
C ASP A 315 -4.14 2.67 -3.48
N HIS A 316 -4.34 3.00 -2.19
CA HIS A 316 -5.47 3.79 -1.75
C HIS A 316 -5.39 5.17 -2.37
N SER A 317 -6.29 5.40 -3.32
CA SER A 317 -6.35 6.59 -4.12
C SER A 317 -7.81 7.09 -4.09
N PRO A 318 -8.18 7.85 -3.05
CA PRO A 318 -9.51 8.43 -2.89
C PRO A 318 -9.63 9.74 -3.69
N CYS A 319 -10.86 10.08 -4.09
CA CYS A 319 -11.16 11.36 -4.71
C CYS A 319 -12.57 11.85 -4.32
N PRO A 320 -12.87 13.13 -4.55
CA PRO A 320 -14.23 13.67 -4.45
C PRO A 320 -15.23 12.89 -5.33
N PRO A 321 -16.47 12.65 -4.86
CA PRO A 321 -17.46 11.87 -5.60
C PRO A 321 -17.85 12.43 -6.98
N ASP A 322 -17.79 13.75 -7.16
CA ASP A 322 -18.04 14.43 -8.43
C ASP A 322 -17.02 14.03 -9.51
N MET A 323 -15.78 13.73 -9.11
CA MET A 323 -14.75 13.22 -10.03
C MET A 323 -15.00 11.75 -10.42
N LYS A 324 -15.85 11.02 -9.70
CA LYS A 324 -16.32 9.67 -10.06
C LYS A 324 -17.59 9.67 -10.91
N ALA A 325 -18.17 10.84 -11.20
CA ALA A 325 -19.35 10.95 -12.04
C ALA A 325 -19.02 10.77 -13.53
N GLY A 326 -20.06 10.52 -14.35
CA GLY A 326 -19.93 10.31 -15.80
C GLY A 326 -19.62 8.86 -16.17
N ASN A 327 -19.13 8.64 -17.39
CA ASN A 327 -18.78 7.30 -17.86
C ASN A 327 -17.38 6.86 -17.38
N ILE A 328 -17.08 5.56 -17.51
CA ILE A 328 -15.81 4.96 -17.06
C ILE A 328 -14.60 5.69 -17.68
N MET A 329 -14.66 6.07 -18.95
CA MET A 329 -13.54 6.68 -19.65
C MET A 329 -13.25 8.13 -19.18
N GLN A 330 -14.22 8.81 -18.56
CA GLN A 330 -14.11 10.17 -18.04
C GLN A 330 -13.80 10.24 -16.54
N ALA A 331 -14.41 9.37 -15.75
CA ALA A 331 -14.27 9.37 -14.30
C ALA A 331 -12.81 9.24 -13.86
N TRP A 332 -12.44 9.83 -12.73
CA TRP A 332 -11.10 9.71 -12.19
C TRP A 332 -10.80 8.26 -11.75
N GLY A 333 -9.59 7.78 -12.05
CA GLY A 333 -9.15 6.43 -11.73
C GLY A 333 -8.43 6.36 -10.39
N GLY A 334 -8.86 5.46 -9.52
CA GLY A 334 -8.28 5.19 -8.20
C GLY A 334 -9.28 4.51 -7.28
N ILE A 335 -8.79 3.61 -6.42
CA ILE A 335 -9.63 2.78 -5.53
C ILE A 335 -9.51 3.26 -4.08
N ALA A 336 -10.65 3.52 -3.46
CA ALA A 336 -10.74 3.76 -2.02
C ALA A 336 -10.76 2.43 -1.25
N GLY A 337 -9.59 1.87 -0.95
CA GLY A 337 -9.44 0.52 -0.37
C GLY A 337 -8.55 0.34 0.86
N LEU A 338 -8.02 1.43 1.46
CA LEU A 338 -7.06 1.35 2.57
C LEU A 338 -7.54 0.50 3.75
N GLN A 339 -8.80 0.67 4.15
CA GLN A 339 -9.39 0.05 5.34
C GLN A 339 -9.60 -1.47 5.19
N ASN A 340 -9.65 -1.99 3.96
CA ASN A 340 -10.12 -3.36 3.72
C ASN A 340 -9.02 -4.28 3.15
N CYS A 341 -7.74 -3.92 3.31
CA CYS A 341 -6.66 -4.75 2.80
C CYS A 341 -6.49 -6.04 3.62
N VAL A 342 -6.42 -5.93 4.95
CA VAL A 342 -6.11 -7.05 5.85
C VAL A 342 -7.24 -8.08 5.87
N ASP A 343 -8.47 -7.66 6.09
CA ASP A 343 -9.61 -8.56 6.26
C ASP A 343 -10.02 -9.25 4.95
N ILE A 344 -10.06 -8.52 3.83
CA ILE A 344 -10.30 -9.11 2.51
C ILE A 344 -9.21 -10.13 2.17
N MET A 345 -7.93 -9.77 2.31
CA MET A 345 -6.87 -10.70 1.93
C MET A 345 -6.74 -11.87 2.91
N TYR A 346 -7.09 -11.70 4.18
CA TYR A 346 -7.18 -12.81 5.12
C TYR A 346 -8.29 -13.79 4.71
N ASP A 347 -9.49 -13.29 4.40
CA ASP A 347 -10.60 -14.14 3.92
C ASP A 347 -10.24 -14.84 2.60
N GLU A 348 -9.75 -14.09 1.62
CA GLU A 348 -9.50 -14.62 0.27
C GLU A 348 -8.27 -15.51 0.18
N ALA A 349 -7.14 -15.12 0.78
CA ALA A 349 -5.89 -15.86 0.67
C ALA A 349 -5.81 -16.97 1.72
N VAL A 350 -6.07 -16.66 2.99
CA VAL A 350 -5.90 -17.62 4.09
C VAL A 350 -7.10 -18.55 4.20
N GLN A 351 -8.31 -18.02 4.39
CA GLN A 351 -9.47 -18.86 4.67
C GLN A 351 -9.97 -19.63 3.44
N LYS A 352 -10.07 -18.98 2.27
CA LYS A 352 -10.62 -19.60 1.05
C LYS A 352 -9.59 -20.42 0.26
N ARG A 353 -8.31 -20.02 0.29
CA ARG A 353 -7.25 -20.61 -0.55
C ARG A 353 -6.12 -21.29 0.23
N GLY A 354 -6.15 -21.25 1.56
CA GLY A 354 -5.20 -21.99 2.40
C GLY A 354 -3.78 -21.41 2.41
N LEU A 355 -3.61 -20.11 2.15
CA LEU A 355 -2.31 -19.46 2.30
C LEU A 355 -1.82 -19.56 3.76
N PRO A 356 -0.59 -20.02 4.03
CA PRO A 356 -0.06 -20.07 5.39
C PRO A 356 -0.02 -18.69 6.05
N LEU A 357 -0.34 -18.62 7.36
CA LEU A 357 -0.33 -17.37 8.12
C LEU A 357 1.03 -16.65 8.08
N THR A 358 2.13 -17.39 8.08
CA THR A 358 3.49 -16.85 7.97
C THR A 358 3.72 -16.16 6.63
N THR A 359 3.22 -16.73 5.53
CA THR A 359 3.26 -16.11 4.21
C THR A 359 2.35 -14.89 4.13
N PHE A 360 1.16 -14.94 4.73
CA PHE A 360 0.27 -13.79 4.86
C PHE A 360 0.97 -12.63 5.58
N ALA A 361 1.59 -12.85 6.74
CA ALA A 361 2.34 -11.81 7.45
C ALA A 361 3.51 -11.24 6.64
N LYS A 362 4.18 -12.08 5.83
CA LYS A 362 5.25 -11.63 4.93
C LYS A 362 4.73 -10.68 3.85
N LEU A 363 3.66 -11.07 3.14
CA LEU A 363 3.06 -10.29 2.07
C LEU A 363 2.47 -8.96 2.58
N MET A 364 1.85 -8.97 3.75
CA MET A 364 1.16 -7.78 4.29
C MET A 364 2.07 -6.85 5.10
N ALA A 365 3.25 -7.30 5.54
CA ALA A 365 4.08 -6.49 6.44
C ALA A 365 5.59 -6.73 6.29
N THR A 366 6.06 -7.96 6.50
CA THR A 366 7.51 -8.22 6.66
C THR A 366 8.31 -7.85 5.42
N ASN A 367 7.83 -8.22 4.24
CA ASN A 367 8.56 -7.96 2.99
C ASN A 367 8.61 -6.47 2.68
N ALA A 368 7.53 -5.72 2.90
CA ALA A 368 7.54 -4.26 2.79
C ALA A 368 8.53 -3.63 3.79
N ALA A 369 8.59 -4.11 5.03
CA ALA A 369 9.58 -3.63 5.99
C ALA A 369 11.02 -3.83 5.50
N ASP A 370 11.31 -4.99 4.89
CA ASP A 370 12.63 -5.32 4.35
C ASP A 370 12.99 -4.49 3.12
N ILE A 371 12.06 -4.37 2.16
CA ILE A 371 12.25 -3.61 0.91
C ILE A 371 12.59 -2.15 1.19
N PHE A 372 11.84 -1.53 2.13
CA PHE A 372 11.95 -0.10 2.44
C PHE A 372 12.81 0.20 3.67
N GLY A 373 13.52 -0.81 4.22
CA GLY A 373 14.47 -0.62 5.33
C GLY A 373 13.84 -0.15 6.64
N LEU A 374 12.60 -0.56 6.93
CA LEU A 374 11.87 -0.20 8.15
C LEU A 374 12.27 -1.12 9.32
N LYS A 375 13.45 -0.86 9.89
CA LYS A 375 14.15 -1.77 10.83
C LYS A 375 13.32 -2.24 12.02
N HIS A 376 12.40 -1.42 12.52
CA HIS A 376 11.60 -1.73 13.71
C HIS A 376 10.20 -2.27 13.42
N LYS A 377 9.79 -2.36 12.15
CA LYS A 377 8.41 -2.68 11.75
C LYS A 377 8.26 -4.10 11.17
N GLY A 378 7.01 -4.53 11.02
CA GLY A 378 6.60 -5.68 10.20
C GLY A 378 7.02 -7.06 10.69
N ARG A 379 7.45 -7.20 11.95
CA ARG A 379 7.83 -8.48 12.57
C ARG A 379 7.45 -8.53 14.04
N ILE A 380 6.85 -9.64 14.47
CA ILE A 380 6.67 -9.95 15.90
C ILE A 380 7.95 -10.62 16.39
N ALA A 381 8.87 -9.82 16.93
CA ALA A 381 10.13 -10.28 17.51
C ALA A 381 10.61 -9.32 18.62
N PRO A 382 11.38 -9.80 19.61
CA PRO A 382 11.92 -8.93 20.66
C PRO A 382 12.68 -7.72 20.09
N GLY A 383 12.43 -6.54 20.65
CA GLY A 383 13.03 -5.26 20.23
C GLY A 383 12.35 -4.56 19.05
N LYS A 384 11.44 -5.24 18.33
CA LYS A 384 10.59 -4.59 17.32
C LYS A 384 9.51 -3.76 17.99
N ASP A 385 8.97 -2.79 17.25
CA ASP A 385 7.84 -2.00 17.74
C ASP A 385 6.64 -2.93 17.91
N ALA A 386 5.88 -2.70 18.98
CA ALA A 386 4.67 -3.47 19.28
C ALA A 386 3.50 -2.99 18.41
N ASP A 387 3.63 -3.28 17.11
CA ASP A 387 2.69 -2.92 16.05
C ASP A 387 1.96 -4.18 15.59
N LEU A 388 0.71 -4.35 16.01
CA LEU A 388 -0.01 -5.62 15.94
C LEU A 388 -1.42 -5.42 15.43
N VAL A 389 -1.90 -6.39 14.66
CA VAL A 389 -3.30 -6.51 14.26
C VAL A 389 -3.89 -7.81 14.78
N PHE A 390 -5.11 -7.71 15.31
CA PHE A 390 -5.88 -8.83 15.82
C PHE A 390 -6.97 -9.13 14.81
N ILE A 391 -6.95 -10.34 14.26
CA ILE A 391 -7.91 -10.77 13.24
C ILE A 391 -8.79 -11.85 13.87
N GLN A 392 -10.10 -11.62 13.88
CA GLN A 392 -11.08 -12.61 14.27
C GLN A 392 -11.44 -13.47 13.04
N PRO A 393 -10.98 -14.73 12.95
CA PRO A 393 -11.32 -15.61 11.84
C PRO A 393 -12.80 -16.04 11.93
N ASN A 394 -13.36 -16.42 10.77
CA ASN A 394 -14.71 -16.96 10.63
C ASN A 394 -15.80 -16.06 11.24
N SER A 395 -15.59 -14.76 11.18
CA SER A 395 -16.52 -13.74 11.69
C SER A 395 -16.94 -12.87 10.54
N SER A 396 -18.10 -13.18 9.95
CA SER A 396 -18.52 -12.48 8.74
C SER A 396 -19.20 -11.14 9.02
N TYR A 397 -18.99 -10.20 8.12
CA TYR A 397 -19.79 -8.97 8.02
C TYR A 397 -19.95 -8.57 6.55
N THR A 398 -20.90 -7.69 6.27
CA THR A 398 -21.06 -7.07 4.95
C THR A 398 -20.68 -5.61 5.08
N LEU A 399 -19.64 -5.18 4.37
CA LEU A 399 -19.13 -3.81 4.46
C LEU A 399 -20.21 -2.80 4.05
N GLN A 400 -20.50 -1.84 4.92
CA GLN A 400 -21.40 -0.71 4.64
C GLN A 400 -20.62 0.60 4.52
N ALA A 401 -21.26 1.63 3.96
CA ALA A 401 -20.65 2.96 3.85
C ALA A 401 -20.33 3.56 5.23
N GLU A 402 -21.18 3.30 6.22
CA GLU A 402 -21.04 3.80 7.60
C GLU A 402 -19.84 3.18 8.33
N ASP A 403 -19.35 2.04 7.83
CA ASP A 403 -18.14 1.40 8.37
C ASP A 403 -16.87 2.14 7.92
N LEU A 404 -16.90 2.95 6.88
CA LEU A 404 -15.69 3.57 6.33
C LEU A 404 -15.25 4.77 7.17
N GLU A 405 -13.94 4.94 7.39
CA GLU A 405 -13.38 6.14 8.05
C GLU A 405 -12.88 7.20 7.05
N TYR A 406 -12.88 6.90 5.74
CA TYR A 406 -12.49 7.82 4.66
C TYR A 406 -13.22 9.17 4.72
N ARG A 407 -12.64 10.21 4.10
CA ARG A 407 -13.30 11.52 3.92
C ARG A 407 -14.64 11.36 3.22
N HIS A 408 -14.65 10.59 2.13
CA HIS A 408 -15.84 10.24 1.36
C HIS A 408 -16.14 8.77 1.57
N LYS A 409 -17.33 8.45 2.10
CA LYS A 409 -17.74 7.09 2.49
C LYS A 409 -18.11 6.22 1.29
N VAL A 410 -17.16 6.06 0.37
CA VAL A 410 -17.31 5.28 -0.87
C VAL A 410 -16.16 4.28 -0.99
N SER A 411 -16.46 3.11 -1.55
CA SER A 411 -15.47 2.07 -1.86
C SER A 411 -16.10 1.08 -2.85
N PRO A 412 -15.34 0.50 -3.78
CA PRO A 412 -15.84 -0.61 -4.61
C PRO A 412 -16.18 -1.86 -3.79
N TYR A 413 -15.76 -1.93 -2.52
CA TYR A 413 -16.01 -3.08 -1.65
C TYR A 413 -17.31 -2.98 -0.83
N ILE A 414 -18.04 -1.86 -0.89
CA ILE A 414 -19.34 -1.75 -0.20
C ILE A 414 -20.27 -2.85 -0.72
N GLY A 415 -20.97 -3.53 0.18
CA GLY A 415 -21.82 -4.69 -0.13
C GLY A 415 -21.06 -6.02 -0.20
N ARG A 416 -19.72 -6.03 -0.16
CA ARG A 416 -18.95 -7.27 -0.09
C ARG A 416 -19.11 -7.93 1.28
N LYS A 417 -19.42 -9.23 1.28
CA LYS A 417 -19.36 -10.07 2.48
C LYS A 417 -17.92 -10.55 2.71
N ILE A 418 -17.34 -10.19 3.85
CA ILE A 418 -15.97 -10.52 4.25
C ILE A 418 -16.04 -11.44 5.48
N ASN A 419 -15.40 -12.61 5.46
CA ASN A 419 -15.51 -13.65 6.50
C ASN A 419 -14.42 -13.60 7.60
N ALA A 420 -13.89 -12.41 7.86
CA ALA A 420 -13.00 -12.09 8.96
C ALA A 420 -13.18 -10.63 9.36
N ARG A 421 -12.75 -10.28 10.59
CA ARG A 421 -12.81 -8.89 11.08
C ARG A 421 -11.50 -8.51 11.75
N VAL A 422 -11.03 -7.30 11.49
CA VAL A 422 -10.03 -6.66 12.34
C VAL A 422 -10.71 -6.34 13.67
N ALA A 423 -10.27 -6.97 14.75
CA ALA A 423 -10.83 -6.82 16.08
C ALA A 423 -10.15 -5.68 16.85
N LYS A 424 -8.82 -5.57 16.74
CA LYS A 424 -8.01 -4.53 17.39
C LYS A 424 -6.76 -4.23 16.57
N THR A 425 -6.29 -3.00 16.66
CA THR A 425 -5.00 -2.55 16.09
C THR A 425 -4.20 -1.83 17.16
N ILE A 426 -2.96 -2.28 17.35
CA ILE A 426 -2.02 -1.73 18.32
C ILE A 426 -0.87 -1.08 17.58
N LEU A 427 -0.51 0.15 17.94
CA LEU A 427 0.65 0.88 17.45
C LEU A 427 1.56 1.22 18.63
N ARG A 428 2.81 0.79 18.58
CA ARG A 428 3.83 0.99 19.62
C ARG A 428 3.26 0.74 21.01
N GLY A 429 2.57 -0.39 21.16
CA GLY A 429 2.00 -0.86 22.43
C GLY A 429 0.72 -0.15 22.88
N LYS A 430 0.13 0.73 22.07
CA LYS A 430 -1.14 1.40 22.37
C LYS A 430 -2.24 0.92 21.44
N VAL A 431 -3.41 0.58 21.99
CA VAL A 431 -4.60 0.31 21.19
C VAL A 431 -5.03 1.61 20.49
N ILE A 432 -4.95 1.63 19.17
CA ILE A 432 -5.38 2.77 18.33
C ILE A 432 -6.71 2.50 17.61
N TYR A 433 -7.12 1.25 17.53
CA TYR A 433 -8.45 0.84 17.09
C TYR A 433 -8.92 -0.38 17.89
N ASP A 434 -10.19 -0.36 18.27
CA ASP A 434 -10.91 -1.48 18.86
C ASP A 434 -12.27 -1.58 18.18
N ILE A 435 -12.70 -2.77 17.80
CA ILE A 435 -14.01 -2.95 17.16
C ILE A 435 -15.17 -2.53 18.05
N GLU A 436 -14.99 -2.57 19.38
CA GLU A 436 -16.02 -2.20 20.35
C GLU A 436 -16.06 -0.69 20.63
N THR A 437 -14.90 -0.02 20.61
CA THR A 437 -14.80 1.39 21.03
C THR A 437 -14.44 2.35 19.89
N GLY A 438 -14.13 1.83 18.70
CA GLY A 438 -13.78 2.59 17.51
C GLY A 438 -12.30 2.97 17.44
N VAL A 439 -11.99 3.91 16.56
CA VAL A 439 -10.63 4.44 16.39
C VAL A 439 -10.36 5.51 17.45
N SER A 440 -9.20 5.43 18.10
CA SER A 440 -8.74 6.37 19.13
C SER A 440 -8.85 7.82 18.65
N THR A 441 -9.30 8.70 19.56
CA THR A 441 -9.42 10.14 19.31
C THR A 441 -8.12 10.91 19.54
N SER A 442 -7.09 10.25 20.07
CA SER A 442 -5.77 10.83 20.33
C SER A 442 -4.75 10.28 19.33
N PRO A 443 -4.48 10.98 18.21
CA PRO A 443 -3.49 10.55 17.23
C PRO A 443 -2.11 10.47 17.87
N THR A 444 -1.42 9.35 17.69
CA THR A 444 -0.09 9.11 18.28
C THR A 444 0.98 8.72 17.27
N GLY A 445 0.59 8.57 16.00
CA GLY A 445 1.44 8.22 14.88
C GLY A 445 2.57 9.21 14.66
N LYS A 446 3.66 8.71 14.08
CA LYS A 446 4.88 9.47 13.82
C LYS A 446 5.35 9.25 12.39
N PHE A 447 6.01 10.25 11.83
CA PHE A 447 6.81 10.03 10.62
C PHE A 447 7.99 9.11 10.93
N ILE A 448 8.34 8.26 9.97
CA ILE A 448 9.51 7.40 9.98
C ILE A 448 10.46 7.89 8.90
N LEU A 449 11.65 8.33 9.32
CA LEU A 449 12.71 8.80 8.43
C LEU A 449 13.88 7.82 8.50
N LYS A 450 14.37 7.37 7.34
CA LYS A 450 15.40 6.32 7.16
C LYS A 450 16.61 6.50 8.09
N HIS A 451 17.10 7.73 8.23
CA HIS A 451 18.31 8.06 9.00
C HIS A 451 18.08 8.22 10.52
N GLN A 452 16.84 8.10 10.99
CA GLN A 452 16.46 8.23 12.41
C GLN A 452 16.06 6.88 13.04
N GLN A 453 16.20 5.78 12.29
CA GLN A 453 15.80 4.42 12.69
C GLN A 453 16.91 3.58 13.29
#